data_AF-A0AAU5QHN6-F1
#
_entry.id   AF-A0AAU5QHN6-F1
#
_cell.length_a   1.000
_cell.length_b   1.000
_cell.length_c   1.000
_cell.angle_alpha   90.00
_cell.angle_beta   90.00
_cell.angle_gamma   90.00
#
_symmetry.space_group_name_H-M   'P 1'
#
loop_
_entity.id
_entity.type
_entity.pdbx_description
1 polymer ?
#
loop_
_entity_poly.entity_id
_entity_poly.type
_entity_poly.pdbx_seq_one_letter_code
_entity_poly.pdbx_strand_id
1 'polypeptide(L)'
;MTQIIKGANVPVPTSRLRVAVGRSTAPGVPAVDASALLLDATGKVRGDADLVFYNQPQHPSGSVRHVGTAEGVGQRAEWLELDLPSVEPVIQRVVISASCDGGVFGSVPGLFVQALGPDGAVVMHFAVTDATTETAFVLGEFYRRDGVWKFRAVGQGYASGLAGLATDFGIVVAQPSTTQQAPVQPAPQPAPGAFHPPSAPAPAFHPPSAPAAVQQPAVPGPFHPQPAAPAAFTPQLAPARYRQPAPPGADQQPPAPLPYPYPYAQPPSHPQPAYQPPAPPVAPVPDPFSALPGFPPFTQRGHGTLTFAVDAPLPPGPALIEARNEGDGYFSVHSLTARHEPDDMYFNTSLTDFRGRAIARVPTEGRLLLLVEGSENWTVVIHPLSAIRRLGSLAVEGRGNEVFAYLGPSANLDVRFWGSESRHDDITIKTRPLFPTEDEYDDYPEPLLSRAVGPFSQTVPLSAGPRFLTVEGEGYWSLHVHPRIGAAAQHG
;
A
#
# COMPACT_ATOMS: atom_id res chain seq x y z
N MET A 1 -15.96 -20.80 -15.30
CA MET A 1 -15.73 -19.46 -15.86
C MET A 1 -16.95 -19.09 -16.68
N THR A 2 -17.66 -18.02 -16.33
CA THR A 2 -18.83 -17.57 -17.11
C THR A 2 -18.36 -16.56 -18.16
N GLN A 3 -18.03 -17.05 -19.36
CA GLN A 3 -17.76 -16.19 -20.50
C GLN A 3 -19.08 -15.68 -21.07
N ILE A 4 -19.18 -14.38 -21.29
CA ILE A 4 -20.40 -13.73 -21.77
C ILE A 4 -20.13 -12.93 -23.04
N ILE A 5 -21.16 -12.74 -23.85
CA ILE A 5 -21.11 -11.98 -25.11
C ILE A 5 -21.75 -10.61 -24.95
N LYS A 6 -21.46 -9.70 -25.88
CA LYS A 6 -22.09 -8.38 -25.96
C LYS A 6 -23.62 -8.49 -25.88
N GLY A 7 -24.24 -7.71 -25.00
CA GLY A 7 -25.67 -7.70 -24.72
C GLY A 7 -26.15 -8.73 -23.69
N ALA A 8 -25.33 -9.71 -23.31
CA ALA A 8 -25.69 -10.72 -22.31
C ALA A 8 -25.83 -10.12 -20.90
N ASN A 9 -26.69 -10.73 -20.10
CA ASN A 9 -26.94 -10.34 -18.71
C ASN A 9 -26.69 -11.54 -17.80
N VAL A 10 -25.94 -11.35 -16.71
CA VAL A 10 -25.67 -12.39 -15.72
C VAL A 10 -25.93 -11.88 -14.31
N PRO A 11 -26.51 -12.69 -13.41
CA PRO A 11 -26.56 -12.34 -11.99
C PRO A 11 -25.15 -12.25 -11.43
N VAL A 12 -24.94 -11.33 -10.49
CA VAL A 12 -23.68 -11.21 -9.74
C VAL A 12 -23.95 -11.42 -8.25
N PRO A 13 -22.98 -11.98 -7.50
CA PRO A 13 -23.17 -12.22 -6.07
C PRO A 13 -23.31 -10.90 -5.32
N THR A 14 -23.97 -10.95 -4.16
CA THR A 14 -24.08 -9.82 -3.22
C THR A 14 -22.83 -9.71 -2.34
N SER A 15 -21.66 -10.02 -2.88
CA SER A 15 -20.36 -9.87 -2.22
C SER A 15 -19.58 -8.75 -2.90
N ARG A 16 -18.51 -8.29 -2.25
CA ARG A 16 -17.55 -7.40 -2.90
C ARG A 16 -16.96 -8.08 -4.15
N LEU A 17 -16.86 -7.33 -5.23
CA LEU A 17 -16.29 -7.75 -6.50
C LEU A 17 -15.00 -7.00 -6.78
N ARG A 18 -14.01 -7.68 -7.36
CA ARG A 18 -12.88 -7.04 -8.03
C ARG A 18 -13.12 -7.08 -9.53
N VAL A 19 -13.13 -5.92 -10.19
CA VAL A 19 -13.39 -5.80 -11.61
C VAL A 19 -12.10 -5.41 -12.31
N ALA A 20 -11.63 -6.24 -13.22
CA ALA A 20 -10.47 -5.99 -14.06
C ALA A 20 -10.95 -5.43 -15.41
N VAL A 21 -10.33 -4.35 -15.87
CA VAL A 21 -10.35 -3.93 -17.27
C VAL A 21 -8.98 -4.24 -17.83
N GLY A 22 -8.89 -5.33 -18.59
CA GLY A 22 -7.62 -5.90 -19.03
C GLY A 22 -7.39 -5.78 -20.52
N ARG A 23 -6.11 -5.85 -20.92
CA ARG A 23 -5.61 -5.89 -22.29
C ARG A 23 -4.36 -6.74 -22.38
N SER A 24 -3.99 -7.18 -23.57
CA SER A 24 -2.67 -7.78 -23.82
C SER A 24 -1.57 -6.71 -23.83
N THR A 25 -0.38 -7.05 -23.35
CA THR A 25 0.80 -6.17 -23.41
C THR A 25 1.59 -6.41 -24.69
N ALA A 26 1.94 -5.34 -25.38
CA ALA A 26 2.89 -5.34 -26.50
C ALA A 26 3.47 -3.92 -26.70
N PRO A 27 4.65 -3.77 -27.33
CA PRO A 27 5.21 -2.46 -27.65
C PRO A 27 4.23 -1.61 -28.47
N GLY A 28 4.03 -0.36 -28.05
CA GLY A 28 3.17 0.60 -28.74
C GLY A 28 1.66 0.44 -28.50
N VAL A 29 1.22 -0.44 -27.60
CA VAL A 29 -0.20 -0.54 -27.25
C VAL A 29 -0.63 0.66 -26.37
N PRO A 30 -1.65 1.44 -26.77
CA PRO A 30 -2.12 2.62 -26.03
C PRO A 30 -2.46 2.35 -24.58
N ALA A 31 -2.20 3.30 -23.68
CA ALA A 31 -2.62 3.20 -22.28
C ALA A 31 -4.15 3.10 -22.20
N VAL A 32 -4.66 2.32 -21.25
CA VAL A 32 -6.09 2.14 -21.03
C VAL A 32 -6.38 2.42 -19.56
N ASP A 33 -7.18 3.43 -19.31
CA ASP A 33 -7.57 3.85 -17.96
C ASP A 33 -9.02 3.44 -17.70
N ALA A 34 -9.26 2.72 -16.59
CA ALA A 34 -10.61 2.33 -16.20
C ALA A 34 -11.28 3.39 -15.33
N SER A 35 -12.60 3.48 -15.47
CA SER A 35 -13.45 4.36 -14.67
C SER A 35 -14.75 3.67 -14.32
N ALA A 36 -15.36 4.10 -13.22
CA ALA A 36 -16.69 3.70 -12.82
C ALA A 36 -17.59 4.92 -12.64
N LEU A 37 -18.78 4.89 -13.23
CA LEU A 37 -19.79 5.93 -13.10
C LEU A 37 -20.99 5.38 -12.33
N LEU A 38 -21.32 6.00 -11.21
CA LEU A 38 -22.50 5.68 -10.40
C LEU A 38 -23.68 6.51 -10.90
N LEU A 39 -24.71 5.83 -11.42
CA LEU A 39 -25.83 6.49 -12.08
C LEU A 39 -27.12 6.29 -11.30
N ASP A 40 -27.88 7.36 -11.19
CA ASP A 40 -29.21 7.35 -10.61
C ASP A 40 -30.26 6.74 -11.56
N ALA A 41 -31.53 6.81 -11.18
CA ALA A 41 -32.64 6.30 -11.98
C ALA A 41 -32.84 7.03 -13.33
N THR A 42 -32.30 8.24 -13.48
CA THR A 42 -32.32 9.00 -14.73
C THR A 42 -31.21 8.56 -15.69
N GLY A 43 -30.28 7.72 -15.21
CA GLY A 43 -29.12 7.26 -15.98
C GLY A 43 -27.99 8.29 -16.04
N LYS A 44 -27.95 9.23 -15.09
CA LYS A 44 -26.93 10.28 -14.99
C LYS A 44 -26.20 10.20 -13.64
N VAL A 45 -24.99 10.75 -13.60
CA VAL A 45 -24.29 11.01 -12.33
C VAL A 45 -24.99 12.15 -11.57
N ARG A 46 -24.95 12.14 -10.24
CA ARG A 46 -25.49 13.25 -9.42
C ARG A 46 -24.53 14.44 -9.35
N GLY A 47 -23.24 14.17 -9.59
CA GLY A 47 -22.15 15.13 -9.60
C GLY A 47 -20.80 14.41 -9.71
N ASP A 48 -19.71 15.16 -9.65
CA ASP A 48 -18.35 14.63 -9.91
C ASP A 48 -17.95 13.51 -8.93
N ALA A 49 -18.49 13.52 -7.71
CA ALA A 49 -18.29 12.48 -6.70
C ALA A 49 -18.70 11.07 -7.17
N ASP A 50 -19.66 10.96 -8.10
CA ASP A 50 -20.17 9.70 -8.64
C ASP A 50 -19.29 9.15 -9.78
N LEU A 51 -18.17 9.82 -10.10
CA LEU A 51 -17.15 9.35 -11.03
C LEU A 51 -15.92 8.86 -10.27
N VAL A 52 -15.56 7.59 -10.43
CA VAL A 52 -14.37 6.98 -9.81
C VAL A 52 -13.36 6.60 -10.88
N PHE A 53 -12.13 7.07 -10.74
CA PHE A 53 -11.03 6.87 -11.68
C PHE A 53 -9.69 7.18 -10.99
N TYR A 54 -8.54 7.04 -11.66
CA TYR A 54 -7.23 7.17 -11.02
C TYR A 54 -7.03 8.49 -10.21
N ASN A 55 -7.52 9.64 -10.68
CA ASN A 55 -7.38 10.93 -9.98
C ASN A 55 -8.47 11.20 -8.92
N GLN A 56 -9.53 10.40 -8.92
CA GLN A 56 -10.56 10.39 -7.88
C GLN A 56 -10.83 8.93 -7.52
N PRO A 57 -9.90 8.28 -6.79
CA PRO A 57 -9.85 6.83 -6.72
C PRO A 57 -10.96 6.22 -5.86
N GLN A 58 -11.82 7.01 -5.22
CA GLN A 58 -12.84 6.47 -4.34
C GLN A 58 -14.13 7.29 -4.38
N HIS A 59 -15.27 6.60 -4.45
CA HIS A 59 -16.59 7.20 -4.24
C HIS A 59 -16.76 7.56 -2.75
N PRO A 60 -17.39 8.68 -2.36
CA PRO A 60 -17.50 9.09 -0.95
C PRO A 60 -18.15 8.08 0.00
N SER A 61 -19.03 7.21 -0.50
CA SER A 61 -19.62 6.12 0.30
C SER A 61 -18.66 4.94 0.56
N GLY A 62 -17.53 4.89 -0.14
CA GLY A 62 -16.59 3.77 -0.13
C GLY A 62 -17.03 2.55 -0.95
N SER A 63 -18.22 2.59 -1.58
CA SER A 63 -18.78 1.42 -2.30
C SER A 63 -18.09 1.11 -3.63
N VAL A 64 -17.35 2.06 -4.21
CA VAL A 64 -16.58 1.86 -5.45
C VAL A 64 -15.21 2.52 -5.30
N ARG A 65 -14.15 1.80 -5.69
CA ARG A 65 -12.76 2.26 -5.60
C ARG A 65 -11.95 1.86 -6.82
N HIS A 66 -11.12 2.76 -7.32
CA HIS A 66 -10.04 2.49 -8.26
C HIS A 66 -8.80 2.05 -7.47
N VAL A 67 -8.27 0.88 -7.82
CA VAL A 67 -7.19 0.20 -7.09
C VAL A 67 -5.84 0.40 -7.79
N GLY A 68 -5.87 0.78 -9.07
CA GLY A 68 -4.69 0.97 -9.90
C GLY A 68 -4.46 -0.18 -10.87
N THR A 69 -3.35 -0.07 -11.60
CA THR A 69 -2.97 -1.01 -12.63
C THR A 69 -2.14 -2.16 -12.05
N ALA A 70 -2.36 -3.37 -12.55
CA ALA A 70 -1.48 -4.52 -12.32
C ALA A 70 -1.14 -5.20 -13.64
N GLU A 71 0.08 -5.71 -13.74
CA GLU A 71 0.57 -6.47 -14.88
C GLU A 71 0.64 -7.96 -14.53
N GLY A 72 0.38 -8.80 -15.53
CA GLY A 72 0.47 -10.25 -15.49
C GLY A 72 1.07 -10.77 -16.80
N VAL A 73 1.24 -12.09 -16.93
CA VAL A 73 1.92 -12.71 -18.08
C VAL A 73 1.26 -12.31 -19.41
N GLY A 74 1.88 -11.37 -20.13
CA GLY A 74 1.38 -10.85 -21.40
C GLY A 74 0.10 -10.02 -21.32
N GLN A 75 -0.34 -9.62 -20.13
CA GLN A 75 -1.58 -8.85 -19.91
C GLN A 75 -1.40 -7.74 -18.88
N ARG A 76 -2.12 -6.64 -19.05
CA ARG A 76 -2.18 -5.51 -18.12
C ARG A 76 -3.63 -5.20 -17.81
N ALA A 77 -3.97 -4.96 -16.55
CA ALA A 77 -5.33 -4.67 -16.13
C ALA A 77 -5.41 -3.51 -15.14
N GLU A 78 -6.35 -2.60 -15.37
CA GLU A 78 -6.82 -1.63 -14.39
C GLU A 78 -7.86 -2.26 -13.48
N TRP A 79 -7.73 -2.07 -12.17
CA TRP A 79 -8.59 -2.71 -11.19
C TRP A 79 -9.53 -1.74 -10.49
N LEU A 80 -10.79 -2.14 -10.41
CA LEU A 80 -11.83 -1.51 -9.62
C LEU A 80 -12.32 -2.48 -8.53
N GLU A 81 -12.69 -1.97 -7.37
CA GLU A 81 -13.36 -2.70 -6.29
C GLU A 81 -14.77 -2.16 -6.12
N LEU A 82 -15.76 -3.06 -6.15
CA LEU A 82 -17.18 -2.71 -6.04
C LEU A 82 -17.83 -3.49 -4.90
N ASP A 83 -18.33 -2.76 -3.90
CA ASP A 83 -19.20 -3.27 -2.85
C ASP A 83 -20.66 -2.96 -3.18
N LEU A 84 -21.21 -3.73 -4.13
CA LEU A 84 -22.57 -3.54 -4.67
C LEU A 84 -23.69 -3.56 -3.59
N PRO A 85 -23.62 -4.38 -2.53
CA PRO A 85 -24.58 -4.30 -1.41
C PRO A 85 -24.61 -2.93 -0.71
N SER A 86 -23.44 -2.28 -0.59
CA SER A 86 -23.27 -1.00 0.09
C SER A 86 -23.59 0.21 -0.81
N VAL A 87 -23.87 -0.02 -2.10
CA VAL A 87 -24.30 1.03 -3.02
C VAL A 87 -25.68 1.56 -2.63
N GLU A 88 -25.75 2.87 -2.43
CA GLU A 88 -26.95 3.60 -2.01
C GLU A 88 -28.16 3.27 -2.91
N PRO A 89 -29.38 3.12 -2.35
CA PRO A 89 -30.56 2.76 -3.13
C PRO A 89 -30.91 3.70 -4.28
N VAL A 90 -30.46 4.96 -4.24
CA VAL A 90 -30.67 5.95 -5.32
C VAL A 90 -29.88 5.60 -6.58
N ILE A 91 -28.70 4.98 -6.43
CA ILE A 91 -27.87 4.52 -7.53
C ILE A 91 -28.45 3.21 -8.08
N GLN A 92 -28.86 3.25 -9.35
CA GLN A 92 -29.45 2.09 -10.03
C GLN A 92 -28.43 1.32 -10.86
N ARG A 93 -27.36 1.99 -11.32
CA ARG A 93 -26.35 1.42 -12.22
C ARG A 93 -24.95 1.87 -11.80
N VAL A 94 -23.97 0.98 -11.96
CA VAL A 94 -22.54 1.30 -11.92
C VAL A 94 -21.96 0.90 -13.28
N VAL A 95 -21.66 1.89 -14.11
CA VAL A 95 -21.10 1.69 -15.45
C VAL A 95 -19.59 1.55 -15.34
N ILE A 96 -19.03 0.54 -16.00
CA ILE A 96 -17.59 0.35 -16.15
C ILE A 96 -17.18 0.84 -17.54
N SER A 97 -16.37 1.88 -17.57
CA SER A 97 -15.84 2.47 -18.79
C SER A 97 -14.32 2.43 -18.82
N ALA A 98 -13.77 2.63 -20.01
CA ALA A 98 -12.35 2.78 -20.24
C ALA A 98 -12.08 3.88 -21.26
N SER A 99 -10.96 4.58 -21.12
CA SER A 99 -10.43 5.52 -22.12
C SER A 99 -9.04 5.10 -22.57
N CYS A 100 -8.72 5.36 -23.84
CA CYS A 100 -7.37 5.24 -24.36
C CYS A 100 -6.67 6.59 -24.33
N ASP A 101 -5.45 6.63 -23.79
CA ASP A 101 -4.53 7.76 -23.97
C ASP A 101 -3.48 7.41 -25.04
N GLY A 102 -3.21 8.36 -25.94
CA GLY A 102 -2.23 8.19 -27.02
C GLY A 102 -2.64 7.23 -28.16
N GLY A 103 -3.91 6.84 -28.29
CA GLY A 103 -4.36 5.97 -29.39
C GLY A 103 -5.86 5.63 -29.40
N VAL A 104 -6.24 4.59 -30.15
CA VAL A 104 -7.62 4.08 -30.27
C VAL A 104 -7.74 2.64 -29.81
N PHE A 105 -8.93 2.22 -29.38
CA PHE A 105 -9.16 0.87 -28.85
C PHE A 105 -8.96 -0.25 -29.90
N GLY A 106 -9.07 0.03 -31.19
CA GLY A 106 -8.71 -0.94 -32.25
C GLY A 106 -7.23 -1.33 -32.27
N SER A 107 -6.37 -0.53 -31.62
CA SER A 107 -4.94 -0.84 -31.41
C SER A 107 -4.67 -1.49 -30.05
N VAL A 108 -5.71 -1.83 -29.28
CA VAL A 108 -5.60 -2.48 -27.96
C VAL A 108 -5.96 -3.97 -28.09
N PRO A 109 -4.97 -4.87 -28.23
CA PRO A 109 -5.23 -6.29 -28.34
C PRO A 109 -5.77 -6.86 -27.04
N GLY A 110 -6.70 -7.81 -27.14
CA GLY A 110 -7.18 -8.58 -26.00
C GLY A 110 -7.92 -7.76 -24.94
N LEU A 111 -8.62 -6.68 -25.32
CA LEU A 111 -9.43 -5.89 -24.40
C LEU A 111 -10.54 -6.74 -23.76
N PHE A 112 -10.68 -6.69 -22.43
CA PHE A 112 -11.74 -7.40 -21.70
C PHE A 112 -12.16 -6.67 -20.43
N VAL A 113 -13.35 -7.03 -19.92
CA VAL A 113 -13.77 -6.76 -18.54
C VAL A 113 -14.08 -8.08 -17.83
N GLN A 114 -13.60 -8.23 -16.60
CA GLN A 114 -13.79 -9.43 -15.79
C GLN A 114 -14.16 -9.06 -14.36
N ALA A 115 -15.16 -9.72 -13.78
CA ALA A 115 -15.45 -9.60 -12.34
C ALA A 115 -15.02 -10.87 -11.61
N LEU A 116 -14.34 -10.69 -10.49
CA LEU A 116 -13.90 -11.73 -9.56
C LEU A 116 -14.68 -11.61 -8.24
N GLY A 117 -15.04 -12.76 -7.68
CA GLY A 117 -15.55 -12.87 -6.33
C GLY A 117 -14.45 -12.67 -5.28
N PRO A 118 -14.83 -12.62 -3.99
CA PRO A 118 -13.88 -12.43 -2.88
C PRO A 118 -12.89 -13.58 -2.70
N ASP A 119 -13.24 -14.77 -3.20
CA ASP A 119 -12.39 -15.97 -3.26
C ASP A 119 -11.47 -16.01 -4.49
N GLY A 120 -11.52 -14.96 -5.34
CA GLY A 120 -10.80 -14.90 -6.60
C GLY A 120 -11.48 -15.66 -7.75
N ALA A 121 -12.66 -16.26 -7.53
CA ALA A 121 -13.37 -16.99 -8.58
C ALA A 121 -13.91 -16.03 -9.63
N VAL A 122 -13.76 -16.38 -10.91
CA VAL A 122 -14.29 -15.59 -12.03
C VAL A 122 -15.82 -15.68 -12.05
N VAL A 123 -16.48 -14.58 -11.70
CA VAL A 123 -17.94 -14.41 -11.75
C VAL A 123 -18.40 -14.23 -13.19
N MET A 124 -17.73 -13.35 -13.93
CA MET A 124 -18.00 -13.11 -15.35
C MET A 124 -16.74 -12.64 -16.07
N HIS A 125 -16.67 -12.91 -17.38
CA HIS A 125 -15.64 -12.39 -18.27
C HIS A 125 -16.26 -12.04 -19.63
N PHE A 126 -16.02 -10.81 -20.10
CA PHE A 126 -16.46 -10.32 -21.39
C PHE A 126 -15.26 -9.77 -22.17
N ALA A 127 -14.94 -10.42 -23.29
CA ALA A 127 -13.92 -9.95 -24.22
C ALA A 127 -14.55 -8.99 -25.25
N VAL A 128 -13.89 -7.86 -25.50
CA VAL A 128 -14.27 -6.87 -26.51
C VAL A 128 -13.45 -7.14 -27.77
N THR A 129 -14.12 -7.52 -28.84
CA THR A 129 -13.47 -7.94 -30.09
C THR A 129 -13.84 -7.05 -31.28
N ASP A 130 -14.73 -6.08 -31.08
CA ASP A 130 -15.33 -5.23 -32.12
C ASP A 130 -14.94 -3.75 -31.98
N ALA A 131 -13.92 -3.43 -31.17
CA ALA A 131 -13.40 -2.07 -31.04
C ALA A 131 -12.61 -1.64 -32.28
N THR A 132 -12.74 -0.38 -32.66
CA THR A 132 -12.15 0.19 -33.89
C THR A 132 -11.48 1.55 -33.63
N THR A 133 -12.11 2.66 -34.01
CA THR A 133 -11.53 4.00 -33.97
C THR A 133 -11.85 4.76 -32.69
N GLU A 134 -12.54 4.14 -31.74
CA GLU A 134 -13.03 4.80 -30.54
C GLU A 134 -11.92 5.01 -29.51
N THR A 135 -11.99 6.12 -28.78
CA THR A 135 -11.02 6.49 -27.73
C THR A 135 -11.61 6.42 -26.31
N ALA A 136 -12.92 6.21 -26.20
CA ALA A 136 -13.60 5.84 -24.96
C ALA A 136 -14.55 4.66 -25.21
N PHE A 137 -14.79 3.85 -24.19
CA PHE A 137 -15.59 2.64 -24.30
C PHE A 137 -16.40 2.41 -23.03
N VAL A 138 -17.66 2.03 -23.18
CA VAL A 138 -18.50 1.46 -22.13
C VAL A 138 -18.41 -0.05 -22.26
N LEU A 139 -17.68 -0.68 -21.34
CA LEU A 139 -17.43 -2.13 -21.38
C LEU A 139 -18.64 -2.90 -20.90
N GLY A 140 -19.24 -2.44 -19.80
CA GLY A 140 -20.46 -3.02 -19.26
C GLY A 140 -20.96 -2.27 -18.05
N GLU A 141 -22.00 -2.81 -17.43
CA GLU A 141 -22.65 -2.16 -16.30
C GLU A 141 -23.18 -3.16 -15.29
N PHE A 142 -23.02 -2.84 -14.01
CA PHE A 142 -23.79 -3.46 -12.95
C PHE A 142 -25.10 -2.68 -12.82
N TYR A 143 -26.23 -3.38 -12.80
CA TYR A 143 -27.55 -2.75 -12.65
C TYR A 143 -28.40 -3.53 -11.65
N ARG A 144 -29.24 -2.82 -10.91
CA ARG A 144 -30.18 -3.41 -9.97
C ARG A 144 -31.52 -3.64 -10.67
N ARG A 145 -32.06 -4.86 -10.55
CA ARG A 145 -33.41 -5.21 -11.00
C ARG A 145 -34.06 -6.09 -9.95
N ASP A 146 -35.22 -5.69 -9.46
CA ASP A 146 -35.97 -6.39 -8.40
C ASP A 146 -35.12 -6.66 -7.14
N GLY A 147 -34.29 -5.68 -6.76
CA GLY A 147 -33.40 -5.76 -5.60
C GLY A 147 -32.11 -6.58 -5.82
N VAL A 148 -31.97 -7.23 -6.98
CA VAL A 148 -30.80 -8.07 -7.31
C VAL A 148 -29.87 -7.35 -8.29
N TRP A 149 -28.57 -7.39 -8.01
CA TRP A 149 -27.55 -6.89 -8.93
C TRP A 149 -27.29 -7.89 -10.05
N LYS A 150 -27.16 -7.37 -11.27
CA LYS A 150 -26.79 -8.10 -12.48
C LYS A 150 -25.71 -7.32 -13.21
N PHE A 151 -24.89 -8.02 -13.97
CA PHE A 151 -23.97 -7.40 -14.92
C PHE A 151 -24.50 -7.56 -16.34
N ARG A 152 -24.42 -6.49 -17.14
CA ARG A 152 -24.68 -6.49 -18.58
C ARG A 152 -23.41 -6.17 -19.34
N ALA A 153 -23.03 -7.03 -20.28
CA ALA A 153 -21.98 -6.71 -21.24
C ALA A 153 -22.53 -5.71 -22.27
N VAL A 154 -21.91 -4.52 -22.38
CA VAL A 154 -22.39 -3.44 -23.26
C VAL A 154 -21.55 -3.35 -24.52
N GLY A 155 -20.24 -3.16 -24.37
CA GLY A 155 -19.29 -3.07 -25.48
C GLY A 155 -19.57 -1.92 -26.45
N GLN A 156 -19.85 -0.72 -25.95
CA GLN A 156 -20.17 0.44 -26.79
C GLN A 156 -19.00 1.42 -26.83
N GLY A 157 -18.44 1.65 -28.01
CA GLY A 157 -17.39 2.64 -28.22
C GLY A 157 -17.93 4.05 -28.47
N TYR A 158 -17.09 5.03 -28.16
CA TYR A 158 -17.33 6.46 -28.35
C TYR A 158 -16.22 7.06 -29.21
N ALA A 159 -16.54 7.35 -30.48
CA ALA A 159 -15.61 8.04 -31.40
C ALA A 159 -15.34 9.49 -30.98
N SER A 160 -16.30 10.13 -30.32
CA SER A 160 -16.13 11.45 -29.66
C SER A 160 -15.32 11.39 -28.36
N GLY A 161 -14.81 10.21 -28.00
CA GLY A 161 -13.97 9.99 -26.83
C GLY A 161 -14.66 10.26 -25.51
N LEU A 162 -13.82 10.53 -24.50
CA LEU A 162 -14.28 10.72 -23.12
C LEU A 162 -15.28 11.88 -23.00
N ALA A 163 -15.17 12.91 -23.83
CA ALA A 163 -16.10 14.05 -23.84
C ALA A 163 -17.53 13.63 -24.24
N GLY A 164 -17.66 12.76 -25.25
CA GLY A 164 -18.96 12.21 -25.65
C GLY A 164 -19.57 11.32 -24.58
N LEU A 165 -18.75 10.43 -24.00
CA LEU A 165 -19.16 9.57 -22.89
C LEU A 165 -19.61 10.41 -21.68
N ALA A 166 -18.83 11.42 -21.31
CA ALA A 166 -19.13 12.33 -20.21
C ALA A 166 -20.49 13.03 -20.41
N THR A 167 -20.74 13.55 -21.61
CA THR A 167 -22.02 14.19 -21.97
C THR A 167 -23.20 13.23 -21.82
N ASP A 168 -23.04 12.00 -22.32
CA ASP A 168 -24.07 10.95 -22.24
C ASP A 168 -24.42 10.56 -20.81
N PHE A 169 -23.49 10.70 -19.85
CA PHE A 169 -23.74 10.41 -18.43
C PHE A 169 -23.92 11.66 -17.55
N GLY A 170 -23.92 12.86 -18.14
CA GLY A 170 -24.22 14.11 -17.42
C GLY A 170 -23.06 14.70 -16.65
N ILE A 171 -21.82 14.31 -16.98
CA ILE A 171 -20.60 14.89 -16.42
C ILE A 171 -20.35 16.23 -17.10
N VAL A 172 -20.27 17.31 -16.32
CA VAL A 172 -19.92 18.64 -16.83
C VAL A 172 -18.41 18.74 -16.94
N VAL A 173 -17.86 18.56 -18.14
CA VAL A 173 -16.44 18.81 -18.38
C VAL A 173 -16.24 20.32 -18.44
N ALA A 174 -15.61 20.91 -17.42
CA ALA A 174 -15.09 22.27 -17.52
C ALA A 174 -14.03 22.29 -18.64
N GLN A 175 -14.37 22.81 -19.81
CA GLN A 175 -13.37 23.07 -20.84
C GLN A 175 -12.38 24.10 -20.27
N PRO A 176 -11.05 23.88 -20.38
CA PRO A 176 -10.12 24.98 -20.15
C PRO A 176 -10.47 26.06 -21.17
N SER A 177 -10.84 27.23 -20.67
CA SER A 177 -10.99 28.43 -21.47
C SER A 177 -9.69 28.60 -22.25
N THR A 178 -9.70 28.32 -23.55
CA THR A 178 -8.69 28.86 -24.44
C THR A 178 -8.79 30.37 -24.30
N THR A 179 -7.83 30.99 -23.60
CA THR A 179 -7.64 32.43 -23.61
C THR A 179 -7.37 32.82 -25.06
N GLN A 180 -8.43 33.14 -25.78
CA GLN A 180 -8.35 33.86 -27.03
C GLN A 180 -7.69 35.18 -26.70
N GLN A 181 -6.42 35.33 -27.09
CA GLN A 181 -5.68 36.58 -26.93
C GLN A 181 -6.49 37.70 -27.60
N ALA A 182 -7.09 38.56 -26.78
CA ALA A 182 -7.56 39.86 -27.25
C ALA A 182 -6.34 40.65 -27.75
N PRO A 183 -6.44 41.43 -28.83
CA PRO A 183 -5.34 42.26 -29.31
C PRO A 183 -4.89 43.20 -28.18
N VAL A 184 -3.62 43.13 -27.81
CA VAL A 184 -3.00 44.03 -26.84
C VAL A 184 -3.12 45.48 -27.34
N GLN A 185 -3.98 46.27 -26.69
CA GLN A 185 -3.94 47.72 -26.82
C GLN A 185 -2.68 48.24 -26.10
N PRO A 186 -1.90 49.16 -26.69
CA PRO A 186 -0.74 49.75 -26.02
C PRO A 186 -1.18 50.51 -24.75
N ALA A 187 -0.50 50.26 -23.64
CA ALA A 187 -0.75 50.96 -22.37
C ALA A 187 -0.50 52.49 -22.52
N PRO A 188 -1.33 53.35 -21.91
CA PRO A 188 -1.10 54.80 -21.90
C PRO A 188 0.15 55.15 -21.07
N GLN A 189 1.03 56.01 -21.61
CA GLN A 189 2.14 56.60 -20.87
C GLN A 189 1.64 57.53 -19.74
N PRO A 190 2.29 57.56 -18.57
CA PRO A 190 1.94 58.49 -17.49
C PRO A 190 2.35 59.93 -17.85
N ALA A 191 1.43 60.87 -17.65
CA ALA A 191 1.70 62.31 -17.77
C ALA A 191 2.42 62.85 -16.51
N PRO A 192 3.21 63.95 -16.62
CA PRO A 192 4.01 64.46 -15.52
C PRO A 192 3.22 65.40 -14.60
N GLY A 193 3.35 65.16 -13.28
CA GLY A 193 3.39 66.21 -12.25
C GLY A 193 2.07 66.73 -11.68
N ALA A 194 1.75 66.30 -10.46
CA ALA A 194 1.12 67.15 -9.44
C ALA A 194 1.60 66.70 -8.05
N PHE A 195 2.24 67.63 -7.34
CA PHE A 195 2.81 67.47 -6.00
C PHE A 195 1.70 67.31 -4.95
N HIS A 196 1.80 66.28 -4.09
CA HIS A 196 1.09 66.22 -2.82
C HIS A 196 2.12 66.31 -1.68
N PRO A 197 1.88 67.12 -0.63
CA PRO A 197 2.83 67.34 0.46
C PRO A 197 2.97 66.12 1.39
N PRO A 198 4.14 65.96 2.06
CA PRO A 198 4.40 64.80 2.92
C PRO A 198 3.60 64.88 4.22
N SER A 199 2.84 63.82 4.51
CA SER A 199 2.30 63.57 5.85
C SER A 199 3.35 62.88 6.74
N ALA A 200 3.33 63.27 8.01
CA ALA A 200 4.30 63.01 9.07
C ALA A 200 4.74 61.54 9.28
N PRO A 201 5.92 61.30 9.90
CA PRO A 201 6.43 59.96 10.16
C PRO A 201 5.54 59.19 11.15
N ALA A 202 5.28 57.92 10.82
CA ALA A 202 4.63 56.97 11.70
C ALA A 202 5.49 56.72 12.96
N PRO A 203 4.89 56.63 14.17
CA PRO A 203 5.62 56.31 15.38
C PRO A 203 6.18 54.88 15.33
N ALA A 204 7.40 54.72 15.82
CA ALA A 204 8.07 53.44 15.96
C ALA A 204 7.26 52.52 16.90
N PHE A 205 6.92 51.32 16.41
CA PHE A 205 6.41 50.25 17.27
C PHE A 205 7.56 49.73 18.15
N HIS A 206 7.44 49.98 19.44
CA HIS A 206 8.25 49.33 20.48
C HIS A 206 7.71 47.90 20.70
N PRO A 207 8.58 46.89 20.91
CA PRO A 207 8.13 45.57 21.35
C PRO A 207 7.52 45.67 22.77
N PRO A 208 6.46 44.89 23.08
CA PRO A 208 5.85 44.94 24.41
C PRO A 208 6.81 44.39 25.48
N SER A 209 6.97 45.16 26.55
CA SER A 209 7.66 44.79 27.77
C SER A 209 7.00 43.57 28.43
N ALA A 210 7.85 42.64 28.86
CA ALA A 210 7.47 41.42 29.59
C ALA A 210 6.62 41.74 30.84
N PRO A 211 5.58 40.95 31.15
CA PRO A 211 4.86 41.09 32.40
C PRO A 211 5.74 40.68 33.60
N ALA A 212 5.59 41.45 34.68
CA ALA A 212 6.25 41.26 35.96
C ALA A 212 5.95 39.88 36.56
N ALA A 213 6.99 39.29 37.16
CA ALA A 213 6.96 38.01 37.85
C ALA A 213 5.96 37.99 39.01
N VAL A 214 5.02 37.06 38.94
CA VAL A 214 4.21 36.63 40.10
C VAL A 214 5.09 35.66 40.90
N GLN A 215 5.31 35.94 42.18
CA GLN A 215 6.08 35.07 43.07
C GLN A 215 5.38 33.71 43.25
N GLN A 216 6.04 32.63 42.84
CA GLN A 216 5.66 31.26 43.19
C GLN A 216 6.06 30.95 44.64
N PRO A 217 5.22 30.24 45.43
CA PRO A 217 5.67 29.61 46.67
C PRO A 217 6.75 28.56 46.39
N ALA A 218 7.77 28.50 47.26
CA ALA A 218 8.93 27.62 47.14
C ALA A 218 8.56 26.13 47.09
N VAL A 219 9.06 25.44 46.06
CA VAL A 219 9.06 23.97 45.94
C VAL A 219 10.42 23.46 46.46
N PRO A 220 10.48 22.47 47.36
CA PRO A 220 11.74 21.87 47.83
C PRO A 220 12.52 21.20 46.69
N GLY A 221 13.85 21.31 46.72
CA GLY A 221 14.76 20.93 45.65
C GLY A 221 14.88 19.41 45.36
N PRO A 222 15.62 19.05 44.29
CA PRO A 222 15.77 17.66 43.86
C PRO A 222 16.66 16.87 44.82
N PHE A 223 16.13 15.75 45.32
CA PHE A 223 16.91 14.69 45.95
C PHE A 223 17.79 14.01 44.89
N HIS A 224 19.10 13.95 45.15
CA HIS A 224 20.00 13.02 44.48
C HIS A 224 19.70 11.58 44.94
N PRO A 225 19.48 10.60 44.04
CA PRO A 225 19.62 9.21 44.41
C PRO A 225 21.07 8.74 44.18
N GLN A 226 21.70 8.37 45.30
CA GLN A 226 22.96 7.66 45.41
C GLN A 226 22.81 6.21 44.91
N PRO A 227 23.83 5.59 44.27
CA PRO A 227 23.77 4.17 43.92
C PRO A 227 23.91 3.31 45.18
N ALA A 228 22.93 2.45 45.45
CA ALA A 228 22.99 1.41 46.48
C ALA A 228 23.03 0.01 45.84
N ALA A 229 23.89 -0.84 46.40
CA ALA A 229 24.16 -2.22 45.99
C ALA A 229 22.92 -3.15 46.13
N PRO A 230 22.87 -4.28 45.38
CA PRO A 230 21.73 -5.19 45.46
C PRO A 230 21.84 -6.13 46.67
N ALA A 231 20.79 -6.15 47.51
CA ALA A 231 20.53 -7.19 48.49
C ALA A 231 19.29 -7.99 48.08
N ALA A 232 19.46 -9.31 48.02
CA ALA A 232 18.46 -10.30 47.65
C ALA A 232 17.34 -10.42 48.69
N PHE A 233 16.08 -10.54 48.26
CA PHE A 233 15.05 -11.28 49.01
C PHE A 233 13.99 -11.87 48.06
N THR A 234 13.87 -13.18 48.15
CA THR A 234 12.84 -14.06 47.55
C THR A 234 11.50 -13.95 48.28
N PRO A 235 10.36 -14.02 47.58
CA PRO A 235 9.11 -14.48 48.15
C PRO A 235 8.77 -15.91 47.71
N GLN A 236 8.70 -16.78 48.71
CA GLN A 236 8.23 -18.16 48.67
C GLN A 236 6.72 -18.18 48.93
N LEU A 237 5.92 -18.60 47.94
CA LEU A 237 4.54 -19.07 48.15
C LEU A 237 4.22 -20.21 47.17
N ALA A 238 3.75 -21.31 47.76
CA ALA A 238 3.54 -22.63 47.16
C ALA A 238 2.30 -22.72 46.25
N PRO A 239 2.29 -23.59 45.23
CA PRO A 239 1.08 -23.90 44.48
C PRO A 239 0.19 -24.94 45.18
N ALA A 240 -1.12 -24.76 44.97
CA ALA A 240 -2.22 -25.53 45.51
C ALA A 240 -2.23 -27.00 45.04
N ARG A 241 -2.69 -27.84 45.96
CA ARG A 241 -2.84 -29.30 45.83
C ARG A 241 -4.01 -29.66 44.92
N TYR A 242 -3.76 -30.34 43.81
CA TYR A 242 -4.75 -31.25 43.21
C TYR A 242 -4.56 -32.65 43.80
N ARG A 243 -5.64 -33.16 44.41
CA ARG A 243 -5.73 -34.50 45.01
C ARG A 243 -5.74 -35.57 43.93
N GLN A 244 -4.81 -36.51 44.04
CA GLN A 244 -4.87 -37.82 43.40
C GLN A 244 -5.72 -38.76 44.27
N PRO A 245 -6.68 -39.55 43.74
CA PRO A 245 -7.32 -40.61 44.50
C PRO A 245 -6.37 -41.80 44.67
N ALA A 246 -6.30 -42.35 45.89
CA ALA A 246 -5.52 -43.55 46.22
C ALA A 246 -6.18 -44.84 45.70
N PRO A 247 -5.41 -45.88 45.35
CA PRO A 247 -5.95 -47.21 45.09
C PRO A 247 -6.18 -47.98 46.41
N PRO A 248 -7.21 -48.84 46.51
CA PRO A 248 -7.38 -49.73 47.64
C PRO A 248 -6.41 -50.92 47.54
N GLY A 249 -5.78 -51.27 48.65
CA GLY A 249 -4.96 -52.47 48.77
C GLY A 249 -5.81 -53.74 48.91
N ALA A 250 -5.32 -54.84 48.33
CA ALA A 250 -5.50 -56.19 48.85
C ALA A 250 -4.51 -57.13 48.15
N ASP A 251 -3.90 -57.99 48.95
CA ASP A 251 -3.00 -59.08 48.62
C ASP A 251 -3.49 -59.95 47.46
N GLN A 252 -2.64 -60.23 46.46
CA GLN A 252 -2.51 -61.56 45.83
C GLN A 252 -1.13 -61.68 45.16
N GLN A 253 -0.31 -62.60 45.68
CA GLN A 253 0.97 -62.99 45.10
C GLN A 253 0.74 -63.92 43.90
N PRO A 254 1.26 -63.61 42.69
CA PRO A 254 1.15 -64.53 41.55
C PRO A 254 2.21 -65.67 41.62
N PRO A 255 1.87 -66.87 41.12
CA PRO A 255 2.72 -68.06 41.20
C PRO A 255 3.84 -68.08 40.15
N ALA A 256 4.87 -68.88 40.44
CA ALA A 256 6.09 -69.04 39.63
C ALA A 256 5.82 -69.57 38.21
N PRO A 257 6.59 -69.13 37.19
CA PRO A 257 6.37 -69.52 35.81
C PRO A 257 6.94 -70.91 35.48
N LEU A 258 6.15 -71.72 34.76
CA LEU A 258 6.61 -72.92 34.06
C LEU A 258 7.14 -72.56 32.66
N PRO A 259 8.10 -73.33 32.11
CA PRO A 259 8.80 -72.98 30.88
C PRO A 259 8.01 -73.40 29.64
N TYR A 260 7.85 -72.49 28.67
CA TYR A 260 7.45 -72.85 27.31
C TYR A 260 8.50 -72.40 26.27
N PRO A 261 8.66 -73.17 25.17
CA PRO A 261 9.80 -73.07 24.27
C PRO A 261 9.39 -72.49 22.92
N TYR A 262 9.72 -71.22 22.65
CA TYR A 262 9.77 -70.71 21.27
C TYR A 262 10.87 -69.65 21.15
N PRO A 263 11.71 -69.72 20.11
CA PRO A 263 12.77 -68.74 19.90
C PRO A 263 12.16 -67.41 19.44
N TYR A 264 12.34 -66.36 20.24
CA TYR A 264 12.10 -64.99 19.80
C TYR A 264 13.13 -64.64 18.72
N ALA A 265 12.66 -64.34 17.51
CA ALA A 265 13.46 -63.68 16.50
C ALA A 265 13.90 -62.30 17.04
N GLN A 266 15.20 -62.01 16.96
CA GLN A 266 15.74 -60.70 17.31
C GLN A 266 15.17 -59.63 16.36
N PRO A 267 14.75 -58.45 16.86
CA PRO A 267 14.49 -57.32 15.98
C PRO A 267 15.80 -56.90 15.29
N PRO A 268 15.76 -56.46 14.01
CA PRO A 268 16.97 -56.08 13.30
C PRO A 268 17.65 -54.90 14.00
N SER A 269 18.95 -55.03 14.22
CA SER A 269 19.83 -53.97 14.69
C SER A 269 19.84 -52.82 13.68
N HIS A 270 19.21 -51.70 14.02
CA HIS A 270 19.41 -50.45 13.29
C HIS A 270 20.88 -50.01 13.48
N PRO A 271 21.63 -49.70 12.41
CA PRO A 271 22.95 -49.11 12.57
C PRO A 271 22.81 -47.74 13.27
N GLN A 272 23.58 -47.53 14.34
CA GLN A 272 23.70 -46.22 14.97
C GLN A 272 24.16 -45.20 13.91
N PRO A 273 23.53 -44.01 13.82
CA PRO A 273 24.02 -42.97 12.94
C PRO A 273 25.46 -42.62 13.36
N ALA A 274 26.37 -42.69 12.39
CA ALA A 274 27.77 -42.35 12.59
C ALA A 274 27.87 -40.92 13.15
N TYR A 275 28.67 -40.75 14.21
CA TYR A 275 28.96 -39.45 14.79
C TYR A 275 29.57 -38.54 13.70
N GLN A 276 28.78 -37.57 13.21
CA GLN A 276 29.30 -36.51 12.36
C GLN A 276 29.96 -35.46 13.28
N PRO A 277 31.24 -35.14 13.10
CA PRO A 277 31.86 -34.03 13.82
C PRO A 277 31.10 -32.73 13.51
N PRO A 278 30.99 -31.79 14.47
CA PRO A 278 30.33 -30.51 14.24
C PRO A 278 30.99 -29.82 13.05
N ALA A 279 30.16 -29.35 12.10
CA ALA A 279 30.63 -28.60 10.95
C ALA A 279 31.47 -27.40 11.44
N PRO A 280 32.58 -27.06 10.74
CA PRO A 280 33.35 -25.86 11.08
C PRO A 280 32.41 -24.64 11.10
N PRO A 281 32.66 -23.64 11.98
CA PRO A 281 31.85 -22.44 12.03
C PRO A 281 31.84 -21.81 10.64
N VAL A 282 30.66 -21.79 10.02
CA VAL A 282 30.44 -21.09 8.75
C VAL A 282 30.79 -19.63 9.02
N ALA A 283 31.78 -19.08 8.31
CA ALA A 283 32.10 -17.67 8.41
C ALA A 283 30.82 -16.85 8.20
N PRO A 284 30.55 -15.82 9.02
CA PRO A 284 29.32 -15.03 8.88
C PRO A 284 29.28 -14.47 7.46
N VAL A 285 28.21 -14.80 6.73
CA VAL A 285 27.96 -14.22 5.41
C VAL A 285 27.83 -12.70 5.61
N PRO A 286 28.63 -11.86 4.93
CA PRO A 286 28.56 -10.42 5.06
C PRO A 286 27.15 -9.92 4.78
N ASP A 287 26.65 -8.97 5.58
CA ASP A 287 25.34 -8.36 5.38
C ASP A 287 25.31 -7.62 4.04
N PRO A 288 24.48 -8.06 3.07
CA PRO A 288 24.51 -7.51 1.72
C PRO A 288 24.08 -6.05 1.66
N PHE A 289 23.33 -5.54 2.65
CA PHE A 289 22.96 -4.12 2.70
C PHE A 289 24.09 -3.25 3.27
N SER A 290 25.01 -3.83 4.03
CA SER A 290 26.22 -3.13 4.51
C SER A 290 27.27 -2.97 3.41
N ALA A 291 27.18 -3.74 2.33
CA ALA A 291 28.04 -3.61 1.16
C ALA A 291 27.59 -2.49 0.20
N LEU A 292 26.38 -1.95 0.37
CA LEU A 292 25.87 -0.85 -0.45
C LEU A 292 26.54 0.48 -0.08
N PRO A 293 26.66 1.43 -1.04
CA PRO A 293 27.26 2.73 -0.78
C PRO A 293 26.60 3.44 0.42
N GLY A 294 27.40 3.77 1.43
CA GLY A 294 26.97 4.60 2.55
C GLY A 294 27.08 6.09 2.23
N PHE A 295 26.25 6.89 2.90
CA PHE A 295 26.32 8.35 2.87
C PHE A 295 25.72 8.93 4.17
N PRO A 296 26.12 10.14 4.59
CA PRO A 296 25.52 10.79 5.77
C PRO A 296 24.05 11.13 5.49
N PRO A 297 23.14 10.97 6.47
CA PRO A 297 21.74 11.32 6.26
C PRO A 297 21.56 12.80 5.90
N PHE A 298 20.77 13.08 4.88
CA PHE A 298 20.35 14.44 4.52
C PHE A 298 19.02 14.72 5.21
N THR A 299 18.84 15.90 5.81
CA THR A 299 17.60 16.29 6.48
C THR A 299 17.10 17.61 5.93
N GLN A 300 15.83 17.64 5.53
CA GLN A 300 15.08 18.85 5.20
C GLN A 300 13.92 19.00 6.18
N ARG A 301 13.65 20.23 6.61
CA ARG A 301 12.47 20.60 7.37
C ARG A 301 11.71 21.69 6.65
N GLY A 302 10.40 21.73 6.85
CA GLY A 302 9.55 22.77 6.30
C GLY A 302 8.17 22.76 6.90
N HIS A 303 7.32 23.59 6.32
CA HIS A 303 5.91 23.72 6.63
C HIS A 303 5.18 24.03 5.33
N GLY A 304 3.94 23.56 5.16
CA GLY A 304 3.20 23.81 3.92
C GLY A 304 3.76 22.99 2.76
N THR A 305 3.46 23.45 1.54
CA THR A 305 4.03 22.90 0.32
C THR A 305 5.44 23.44 0.06
N LEU A 306 6.41 22.54 -0.16
CA LEU A 306 7.77 22.91 -0.56
C LEU A 306 8.33 21.96 -1.62
N THR A 307 8.92 22.54 -2.65
CA THR A 307 9.77 21.84 -3.60
C THR A 307 11.23 22.12 -3.30
N PHE A 308 12.07 21.09 -3.22
CA PHE A 308 13.51 21.26 -3.01
C PHE A 308 14.33 20.15 -3.68
N ALA A 309 15.57 20.48 -4.03
CA ALA A 309 16.57 19.50 -4.43
C ALA A 309 17.30 18.98 -3.19
N VAL A 310 17.55 17.67 -3.14
CA VAL A 310 18.43 17.10 -2.11
C VAL A 310 19.86 17.52 -2.40
N ASP A 311 20.35 18.50 -1.66
CA ASP A 311 21.71 19.06 -1.80
C ASP A 311 22.72 18.23 -1.00
N ALA A 312 22.82 16.95 -1.34
CA ALA A 312 23.81 16.03 -0.81
C ALA A 312 24.33 15.12 -1.92
N PRO A 313 25.61 14.70 -1.85
CA PRO A 313 26.17 13.74 -2.79
C PRO A 313 25.59 12.35 -2.50
N LEU A 314 24.39 12.08 -3.04
CA LEU A 314 23.74 10.78 -2.94
C LEU A 314 24.27 9.84 -4.04
N PRO A 315 24.61 8.58 -3.73
CA PRO A 315 24.89 7.59 -4.74
C PRO A 315 23.62 7.31 -5.56
N PRO A 316 23.70 7.18 -6.90
CA PRO A 316 22.58 6.75 -7.72
C PRO A 316 21.99 5.42 -7.26
N GLY A 317 20.68 5.27 -7.43
CA GLY A 317 19.95 4.05 -7.07
C GLY A 317 19.14 4.20 -5.78
N PRO A 318 18.80 3.09 -5.11
CA PRO A 318 17.86 3.10 -4.00
C PRO A 318 18.44 3.77 -2.74
N ALA A 319 17.66 4.67 -2.14
CA ALA A 319 17.88 5.27 -0.83
C ALA A 319 16.64 5.08 0.06
N LEU A 320 16.82 5.15 1.38
CA LEU A 320 15.69 5.13 2.31
C LEU A 320 15.22 6.58 2.54
N ILE A 321 13.96 6.88 2.25
CA ILE A 321 13.33 8.14 2.64
C ILE A 321 12.49 7.92 3.90
N GLU A 322 12.72 8.72 4.95
CA GLU A 322 11.87 8.83 6.12
C GLU A 322 11.18 10.19 6.09
N ALA A 323 9.86 10.23 6.28
CA ALA A 323 9.12 11.47 6.43
C ALA A 323 8.34 11.49 7.74
N ARG A 324 8.19 12.68 8.30
CA ARG A 324 7.37 12.98 9.47
C ARG A 324 6.52 14.20 9.22
N ASN A 325 5.27 14.16 9.62
CA ASN A 325 4.36 15.30 9.63
C ASN A 325 3.75 15.40 11.04
N GLU A 326 3.88 16.55 11.68
CA GLU A 326 3.34 16.79 13.02
C GLU A 326 1.88 17.25 12.91
N GLY A 327 1.01 16.79 13.80
CA GLY A 327 -0.40 17.20 13.84
C GLY A 327 -1.29 16.49 12.81
N ASP A 328 -2.44 17.10 12.57
CA ASP A 328 -3.51 16.57 11.72
C ASP A 328 -3.48 17.19 10.33
N GLY A 329 -3.72 16.37 9.31
CA GLY A 329 -4.01 16.85 7.96
C GLY A 329 -3.31 16.06 6.86
N TYR A 330 -3.54 16.51 5.63
CA TYR A 330 -3.01 15.87 4.44
C TYR A 330 -1.50 16.05 4.35
N PHE A 331 -0.80 14.95 4.09
CA PHE A 331 0.62 14.93 3.88
C PHE A 331 0.99 14.02 2.70
N SER A 332 1.69 14.57 1.71
CA SER A 332 2.24 13.82 0.59
C SER A 332 3.71 14.16 0.35
N VAL A 333 4.44 13.19 -0.21
CA VAL A 333 5.80 13.41 -0.72
C VAL A 333 5.95 12.70 -2.05
N HIS A 334 6.36 13.44 -3.07
CA HIS A 334 6.63 12.97 -4.41
C HIS A 334 8.09 13.23 -4.80
N SER A 335 8.69 12.36 -5.61
CA SER A 335 9.81 12.78 -6.46
C SER A 335 9.29 13.61 -7.63
N LEU A 336 10.18 14.45 -8.16
CA LEU A 336 9.92 15.19 -9.39
C LEU A 336 10.91 14.78 -10.47
N THR A 337 10.43 14.75 -11.71
CA THR A 337 11.29 14.67 -12.89
C THR A 337 12.16 15.93 -13.02
N ALA A 338 13.16 15.90 -13.91
CA ALA A 338 13.97 17.08 -14.23
C ALA A 338 13.14 18.28 -14.76
N ARG A 339 11.89 18.05 -15.19
CA ARG A 339 10.94 19.09 -15.62
C ARG A 339 10.05 19.62 -14.49
N HIS A 340 10.28 19.18 -13.26
CA HIS A 340 9.46 19.50 -12.08
C HIS A 340 8.03 18.93 -12.14
N GLU A 341 7.83 17.85 -12.89
CA GLU A 341 6.57 17.10 -12.91
C GLU A 341 6.61 15.99 -11.86
N PRO A 342 5.52 15.71 -11.12
CA PRO A 342 5.48 14.57 -10.19
C PRO A 342 5.78 13.25 -10.90
N ASP A 343 6.58 12.41 -10.25
CA ASP A 343 7.03 11.12 -10.76
C ASP A 343 6.58 9.98 -9.81
N ASP A 344 7.42 9.60 -8.84
CA ASP A 344 7.06 8.59 -7.83
C ASP A 344 6.40 9.25 -6.62
N MET A 345 5.28 8.70 -6.15
CA MET A 345 4.64 9.08 -4.90
C MET A 345 5.14 8.18 -3.75
N TYR A 346 5.86 8.74 -2.80
CA TYR A 346 6.41 8.00 -1.66
C TYR A 346 5.43 7.89 -0.49
N PHE A 347 4.71 8.99 -0.21
CA PHE A 347 3.73 9.07 0.86
C PHE A 347 2.51 9.85 0.36
N ASN A 348 1.34 9.40 0.78
CA ASN A 348 0.06 10.09 0.65
C ASN A 348 -0.78 9.62 1.83
N THR A 349 -1.00 10.50 2.79
CA THR A 349 -1.55 10.10 4.07
C THR A 349 -2.33 11.23 4.74
N SER A 350 -3.35 10.83 5.49
CA SER A 350 -4.09 11.72 6.41
C SER A 350 -3.86 11.38 7.90
N LEU A 351 -2.88 10.51 8.20
CA LEU A 351 -2.61 10.07 9.56
C LEU A 351 -2.06 11.22 10.43
N THR A 352 -2.69 11.44 11.58
CA THR A 352 -2.17 12.30 12.65
C THR A 352 -0.79 11.86 13.10
N ASP A 353 0.12 12.83 13.25
CA ASP A 353 1.51 12.63 13.67
C ASP A 353 2.19 11.54 12.84
N PHE A 354 2.02 11.64 11.51
CA PHE A 354 2.53 10.65 10.58
C PHE A 354 4.05 10.51 10.71
N ARG A 355 4.50 9.25 10.70
CA ARG A 355 5.87 8.87 10.46
C ARG A 355 5.88 7.67 9.53
N GLY A 356 6.54 7.81 8.39
CA GLY A 356 6.63 6.73 7.41
C GLY A 356 8.00 6.62 6.78
N ARG A 357 8.28 5.44 6.25
CA ARG A 357 9.49 5.14 5.49
C ARG A 357 9.16 4.48 4.17
N ALA A 358 9.90 4.84 3.13
CA ALA A 358 9.77 4.28 1.78
C ALA A 358 11.14 4.20 1.11
N ILE A 359 11.21 3.53 -0.03
CA ILE A 359 12.42 3.52 -0.86
C ILE A 359 12.29 4.61 -1.91
N ALA A 360 13.24 5.55 -1.92
CA ALA A 360 13.38 6.56 -2.95
C ALA A 360 14.40 6.12 -4.00
N ARG A 361 14.20 6.54 -5.25
CA ARG A 361 15.16 6.33 -6.34
C ARG A 361 15.97 7.61 -6.57
N VAL A 362 17.26 7.55 -6.25
CA VAL A 362 18.21 8.61 -6.60
C VAL A 362 18.53 8.47 -8.10
N PRO A 363 18.32 9.51 -8.91
CA PRO A 363 18.54 9.43 -10.35
C PRO A 363 20.04 9.24 -10.67
N THR A 364 20.33 8.64 -11.82
CA THR A 364 21.72 8.46 -12.29
C THR A 364 22.34 9.79 -12.74
N GLU A 365 21.50 10.68 -13.27
CA GLU A 365 21.87 12.02 -13.69
C GLU A 365 21.06 13.07 -12.93
N GLY A 366 21.69 14.17 -12.55
CA GLY A 366 21.03 15.26 -11.82
C GLY A 366 20.92 15.01 -10.31
N ARG A 367 19.95 15.66 -9.68
CA ARG A 367 19.69 15.59 -8.24
C ARG A 367 18.31 15.01 -7.99
N LEU A 368 18.13 14.32 -6.86
CA LEU A 368 16.80 13.96 -6.39
C LEU A 368 16.02 15.25 -6.05
N LEU A 369 14.94 15.50 -6.78
CA LEU A 369 14.00 16.60 -6.53
C LEU A 369 12.78 16.04 -5.80
N LEU A 370 12.33 16.74 -4.76
CA LEU A 370 11.17 16.33 -3.97
C LEU A 370 10.15 17.48 -3.90
N LEU A 371 8.88 17.11 -4.01
CA LEU A 371 7.73 17.93 -3.65
C LEU A 371 7.13 17.35 -2.38
N VAL A 372 7.04 18.17 -1.34
CA VAL A 372 6.34 17.84 -0.09
C VAL A 372 5.13 18.73 0.00
N GLU A 373 3.95 18.16 0.22
CA GLU A 373 2.72 18.90 0.49
C GLU A 373 2.24 18.48 1.88
N GLY A 374 2.37 19.36 2.87
CA GLY A 374 1.88 19.12 4.22
C GLY A 374 1.10 20.31 4.71
N SER A 375 0.03 20.09 5.48
CA SER A 375 -0.68 21.18 6.15
C SER A 375 0.11 21.80 7.31
N GLU A 376 1.08 21.05 7.86
CA GLU A 376 1.74 21.35 9.14
C GLU A 376 3.28 21.30 9.02
N ASN A 377 3.97 21.28 10.16
CA ASN A 377 5.42 21.09 10.21
C ASN A 377 5.80 19.67 9.82
N TRP A 378 6.77 19.56 8.91
CA TRP A 378 7.24 18.27 8.44
C TRP A 378 8.77 18.20 8.40
N THR A 379 9.27 16.97 8.46
CA THR A 379 10.69 16.63 8.31
C THR A 379 10.83 15.48 7.33
N VAL A 380 11.70 15.65 6.34
CA VAL A 380 12.11 14.58 5.42
C VAL A 380 13.59 14.29 5.65
N VAL A 381 13.93 13.01 5.76
CA VAL A 381 15.30 12.53 5.94
C VAL A 381 15.62 11.47 4.90
N ILE A 382 16.72 11.63 4.17
CA ILE A 382 17.24 10.62 3.25
C ILE A 382 18.39 9.89 3.94
N HIS A 383 18.25 8.57 4.09
CA HIS A 383 19.19 7.69 4.75
C HIS A 383 19.83 6.70 3.77
N PRO A 384 21.06 6.23 4.05
CA PRO A 384 21.59 5.04 3.38
C PRO A 384 20.72 3.82 3.69
N LEU A 385 20.70 2.84 2.80
CA LEU A 385 19.91 1.61 2.97
C LEU A 385 20.33 0.77 4.19
N SER A 386 21.55 0.96 4.70
CA SER A 386 22.02 0.36 5.94
C SER A 386 21.23 0.80 7.18
N ALA A 387 20.44 1.89 7.09
CA ALA A 387 19.54 2.34 8.15
C ALA A 387 18.20 1.57 8.21
N ILE A 388 17.95 0.68 7.24
CA ILE A 388 16.71 -0.11 7.19
C ILE A 388 16.70 -1.14 8.31
N ARG A 389 15.55 -1.24 8.98
CA ARG A 389 15.36 -2.19 10.08
C ARG A 389 15.30 -3.62 9.53
N ARG A 390 15.92 -4.56 10.24
CA ARG A 390 15.83 -5.99 9.92
C ARG A 390 14.49 -6.56 10.35
N LEU A 391 13.85 -7.32 9.46
CA LEU A 391 12.74 -8.19 9.83
C LEU A 391 13.30 -9.57 10.21
N GLY A 392 13.17 -9.90 11.50
CA GLY A 392 13.61 -11.18 12.07
C GLY A 392 12.44 -12.09 12.41
N SER A 393 12.66 -13.02 13.34
CA SER A 393 11.64 -13.94 13.84
C SER A 393 10.72 -13.34 14.91
N LEU A 394 11.10 -12.22 15.53
CA LEU A 394 10.24 -11.54 16.49
C LEU A 394 9.15 -10.75 15.74
N ALA A 395 7.93 -10.80 16.26
CA ALA A 395 6.84 -9.97 15.75
C ALA A 395 7.21 -8.50 15.87
N VAL A 396 6.90 -7.74 14.82
CA VAL A 396 7.09 -6.29 14.77
C VAL A 396 5.74 -5.63 14.52
N GLU A 397 5.51 -4.50 15.17
CA GLU A 397 4.31 -3.69 15.02
C GLU A 397 4.70 -2.32 14.49
N GLY A 398 3.77 -1.68 13.79
CA GLY A 398 3.96 -0.36 13.24
C GLY A 398 2.65 0.31 12.86
N ARG A 399 2.77 1.56 12.40
CA ARG A 399 1.66 2.37 11.90
C ARG A 399 2.14 3.09 10.65
N GLY A 400 1.34 3.12 9.60
CA GLY A 400 1.72 3.81 8.36
C GLY A 400 2.71 3.01 7.52
N ASN A 401 3.45 3.71 6.67
CA ASN A 401 4.42 3.11 5.76
C ASN A 401 5.72 2.72 6.48
N GLU A 402 6.27 1.54 6.17
CA GLU A 402 7.56 1.10 6.71
C GLU A 402 8.30 0.21 5.70
N VAL A 403 9.63 0.17 5.82
CA VAL A 403 10.49 -0.70 5.02
C VAL A 403 11.33 -1.57 5.94
N PHE A 404 11.33 -2.87 5.65
CA PHE A 404 12.20 -3.83 6.31
C PHE A 404 13.16 -4.48 5.33
N ALA A 405 14.32 -4.88 5.85
CA ALA A 405 15.25 -5.74 5.16
C ALA A 405 15.14 -7.17 5.70
N TYR A 406 14.83 -8.12 4.83
CA TYR A 406 14.72 -9.53 5.15
C TYR A 406 15.91 -10.31 4.58
N LEU A 407 16.64 -11.00 5.47
CA LEU A 407 17.82 -11.82 5.15
C LEU A 407 17.59 -13.32 5.40
N GLY A 408 16.40 -13.69 5.86
CA GLY A 408 16.09 -15.07 6.25
C GLY A 408 15.83 -16.01 5.05
N PRO A 409 15.72 -17.32 5.30
CA PRO A 409 15.31 -18.31 4.30
C PRO A 409 13.85 -18.11 3.87
N SER A 410 13.36 -18.91 2.92
CA SER A 410 11.91 -18.91 2.61
C SER A 410 11.09 -19.25 3.86
N ALA A 411 10.08 -18.44 4.14
CA ALA A 411 9.29 -18.46 5.37
C ALA A 411 7.81 -18.19 5.08
N ASN A 412 7.02 -18.16 6.14
CA ASN A 412 5.67 -17.61 6.16
C ASN A 412 5.71 -16.28 6.90
N LEU A 413 4.91 -15.33 6.43
CA LEU A 413 4.72 -14.03 7.03
C LEU A 413 3.27 -13.92 7.49
N ASP A 414 3.06 -13.89 8.80
CA ASP A 414 1.79 -13.50 9.39
C ASP A 414 1.67 -11.99 9.31
N VAL A 415 0.58 -11.55 8.71
CA VAL A 415 0.17 -10.15 8.59
C VAL A 415 -1.08 -9.97 9.41
N ARG A 416 -1.09 -8.97 10.28
CA ARG A 416 -2.32 -8.45 10.89
C ARG A 416 -2.38 -6.96 10.65
N PHE A 417 -3.56 -6.47 10.36
CA PHE A 417 -3.85 -5.06 10.23
C PHE A 417 -5.14 -4.78 10.97
N TRP A 418 -5.15 -3.71 11.74
CA TRP A 418 -6.27 -3.32 12.58
C TRP A 418 -6.94 -2.04 12.10
N GLY A 419 -6.49 -1.47 10.98
CA GLY A 419 -6.99 -0.19 10.46
C GLY A 419 -6.41 1.00 11.21
N SER A 420 -6.99 2.17 10.94
CA SER A 420 -6.70 3.40 11.66
C SER A 420 -8.00 4.09 12.08
N GLU A 421 -7.90 5.22 12.80
CA GLU A 421 -9.06 6.08 13.05
C GLU A 421 -9.40 6.96 11.82
N SER A 422 -8.55 6.96 10.78
CA SER A 422 -8.78 7.63 9.49
C SER A 422 -9.72 6.81 8.60
N ARG A 423 -10.30 7.45 7.58
CA ARG A 423 -11.26 6.81 6.66
C ARG A 423 -10.60 5.87 5.63
N HIS A 424 -9.28 5.77 5.63
CA HIS A 424 -8.50 4.94 4.70
C HIS A 424 -7.95 3.73 5.45
N ASP A 425 -8.74 2.67 5.58
CA ASP A 425 -8.27 1.42 6.18
C ASP A 425 -7.69 0.52 5.11
N ASP A 426 -6.60 0.87 4.43
CA ASP A 426 -5.95 -0.07 3.52
C ASP A 426 -4.47 -0.27 3.80
N ILE A 427 -4.01 -1.46 3.45
CA ILE A 427 -2.62 -1.86 3.59
C ILE A 427 -2.24 -2.76 2.43
N THR A 428 -1.04 -2.55 1.95
CA THR A 428 -0.39 -3.26 0.87
C THR A 428 0.99 -3.65 1.36
N ILE A 429 1.33 -4.92 1.24
CA ILE A 429 2.64 -5.44 1.55
C ILE A 429 3.26 -5.93 0.27
N LYS A 430 4.39 -5.34 -0.09
CA LYS A 430 5.18 -5.66 -1.27
C LYS A 430 6.53 -6.23 -0.85
N THR A 431 7.15 -7.01 -1.71
CA THR A 431 8.53 -7.42 -1.51
C THR A 431 9.31 -7.28 -2.80
N ARG A 432 10.59 -6.91 -2.70
CA ARG A 432 11.49 -6.89 -3.85
C ARG A 432 12.90 -7.36 -3.49
N PRO A 433 13.58 -8.12 -4.36
CA PRO A 433 14.99 -8.47 -4.16
C PRO A 433 15.87 -7.24 -3.94
N LEU A 434 16.96 -7.40 -3.17
CA LEU A 434 17.94 -6.33 -3.01
C LEU A 434 18.72 -6.08 -4.30
N PHE A 435 19.13 -7.17 -4.94
CA PHE A 435 19.86 -7.19 -6.20
C PHE A 435 18.99 -7.95 -7.21
N PRO A 436 18.04 -7.28 -7.88
CA PRO A 436 17.25 -7.92 -8.91
C PRO A 436 18.15 -8.43 -10.05
N THR A 437 17.86 -9.61 -10.59
CA THR A 437 18.48 -10.08 -11.85
C THR A 437 17.98 -9.26 -13.04
N GLU A 438 18.65 -9.30 -14.21
CA GLU A 438 18.17 -8.60 -15.43
C GLU A 438 16.72 -8.98 -15.78
N ASP A 439 16.35 -10.27 -15.63
CA ASP A 439 14.98 -10.76 -15.81
C ASP A 439 13.97 -10.27 -14.75
N GLU A 440 14.45 -9.78 -13.59
CA GLU A 440 13.62 -9.17 -12.53
C GLU A 440 13.60 -7.63 -12.63
N TYR A 441 14.48 -7.04 -13.44
CA TYR A 441 14.61 -5.59 -13.62
C TYR A 441 13.55 -5.04 -14.58
N ASP A 442 13.15 -5.86 -15.57
CA ASP A 442 12.27 -5.45 -16.67
C ASP A 442 10.83 -6.01 -16.59
N ASP A 443 10.52 -6.97 -15.69
CA ASP A 443 9.30 -7.80 -15.83
C ASP A 443 8.41 -8.00 -14.58
N TYR A 444 8.58 -7.24 -13.49
CA TYR A 444 7.73 -7.40 -12.29
C TYR A 444 7.40 -6.08 -11.59
N PRO A 445 6.11 -5.65 -11.48
CA PRO A 445 5.72 -4.81 -10.36
C PRO A 445 6.00 -5.57 -9.06
N GLU A 446 6.50 -4.89 -8.02
CA GLU A 446 6.95 -5.54 -6.77
C GLU A 446 5.96 -6.63 -6.32
N PRO A 447 6.38 -7.91 -6.18
CA PRO A 447 5.44 -8.98 -5.88
C PRO A 447 4.61 -8.67 -4.64
N LEU A 448 3.32 -8.46 -4.88
CA LEU A 448 2.33 -8.19 -3.86
C LEU A 448 2.20 -9.43 -2.97
N LEU A 449 2.60 -9.29 -1.71
CA LEU A 449 2.43 -10.35 -0.72
C LEU A 449 1.02 -10.36 -0.15
N SER A 450 0.48 -9.18 0.16
CA SER A 450 -0.83 -9.03 0.80
C SER A 450 -1.42 -7.68 0.49
N ARG A 451 -2.73 -7.59 0.27
CA ARG A 451 -3.48 -6.33 0.21
C ARG A 451 -4.85 -6.53 0.84
N ALA A 452 -5.27 -5.59 1.68
CA ALA A 452 -6.58 -5.64 2.30
C ALA A 452 -7.14 -4.24 2.52
N VAL A 453 -8.46 -4.19 2.70
CA VAL A 453 -9.19 -3.02 3.19
C VAL A 453 -9.93 -3.44 4.45
N GLY A 454 -9.80 -2.65 5.52
CA GLY A 454 -10.30 -2.96 6.84
C GLY A 454 -9.42 -3.97 7.59
N PRO A 455 -9.75 -4.23 8.87
CA PRO A 455 -9.00 -5.17 9.68
C PRO A 455 -8.95 -6.56 9.06
N PHE A 456 -7.76 -7.16 9.01
CA PHE A 456 -7.60 -8.53 8.53
C PHE A 456 -6.41 -9.22 9.18
N SER A 457 -6.38 -10.54 9.02
CA SER A 457 -5.22 -11.36 9.35
C SER A 457 -5.02 -12.41 8.27
N GLN A 458 -3.80 -12.52 7.76
CA GLN A 458 -3.45 -13.45 6.70
C GLN A 458 -2.02 -13.96 6.91
N THR A 459 -1.77 -15.21 6.56
CA THR A 459 -0.40 -15.75 6.44
C THR A 459 -0.06 -15.88 4.95
N VAL A 460 1.06 -15.30 4.54
CA VAL A 460 1.50 -15.27 3.14
C VAL A 460 2.91 -15.86 2.98
N PRO A 461 3.22 -16.54 1.87
CA PRO A 461 4.55 -17.08 1.64
C PRO A 461 5.56 -15.94 1.42
N LEU A 462 6.62 -15.90 2.24
CA LEU A 462 7.75 -15.00 2.07
C LEU A 462 8.92 -15.77 1.45
N SER A 463 9.46 -15.28 0.34
CA SER A 463 10.63 -15.90 -0.31
C SER A 463 11.93 -15.51 0.41
N ALA A 464 12.99 -16.30 0.21
CA ALA A 464 14.29 -16.06 0.85
C ALA A 464 14.89 -14.68 0.51
N GLY A 465 15.62 -14.08 1.45
CA GLY A 465 16.37 -12.84 1.25
C GLY A 465 17.66 -13.01 0.43
N PRO A 466 18.40 -11.92 0.17
CA PRO A 466 18.16 -10.56 0.65
C PRO A 466 17.08 -9.81 -0.14
N ARG A 467 16.11 -9.22 0.58
CA ARG A 467 14.99 -8.48 -0.02
C ARG A 467 14.50 -7.35 0.87
N PHE A 468 13.83 -6.40 0.25
CA PHE A 468 12.99 -5.44 0.95
C PHE A 468 11.60 -6.02 1.15
N LEU A 469 10.98 -5.65 2.26
CA LEU A 469 9.56 -5.78 2.49
C LEU A 469 9.03 -4.39 2.79
N THR A 470 8.12 -3.92 1.95
CA THR A 470 7.51 -2.59 2.05
C THR A 470 6.10 -2.75 2.55
N VAL A 471 5.76 -2.04 3.61
CA VAL A 471 4.38 -1.87 4.08
C VAL A 471 3.93 -0.48 3.64
N GLU A 472 2.85 -0.42 2.88
CA GLU A 472 2.17 0.81 2.48
C GLU A 472 0.77 0.75 3.02
N GLY A 473 0.31 1.75 3.77
CA GLY A 473 -1.05 1.74 4.28
C GLY A 473 -1.30 2.72 5.39
N GLU A 474 -2.56 3.06 5.59
CA GLU A 474 -3.00 3.97 6.64
C GLU A 474 -3.54 3.16 7.83
N GLY A 475 -2.67 2.90 8.81
CA GLY A 475 -3.10 2.30 10.08
C GLY A 475 -2.10 1.36 10.72
N TYR A 476 -2.57 0.69 11.78
CA TYR A 476 -1.77 -0.18 12.63
C TYR A 476 -1.68 -1.58 12.07
N TRP A 477 -0.47 -2.15 12.08
CA TRP A 477 -0.21 -3.50 11.62
C TRP A 477 0.82 -4.22 12.47
N SER A 478 0.81 -5.55 12.39
CA SER A 478 1.89 -6.40 12.88
C SER A 478 2.33 -7.40 11.82
N LEU A 479 3.63 -7.65 11.78
CA LEU A 479 4.26 -8.64 10.94
C LEU A 479 5.00 -9.65 11.81
N HIS A 480 4.86 -10.94 11.51
CA HIS A 480 5.61 -11.98 12.20
C HIS A 480 6.08 -13.04 11.21
N VAL A 481 7.39 -13.25 11.15
CA VAL A 481 7.98 -14.24 10.24
C VAL A 481 8.23 -15.54 11.00
N HIS A 482 7.71 -16.65 10.46
CA HIS A 482 7.96 -17.98 11.01
C HIS A 482 8.32 -18.99 9.91
N PRO A 483 9.04 -20.07 10.23
CA PRO A 483 9.42 -21.08 9.24
C PRO A 483 8.19 -21.72 8.57
N ARG A 484 8.33 -22.11 7.30
CA ARG A 484 7.35 -22.98 6.63
C ARG A 484 7.45 -24.36 7.27
N ILE A 485 6.45 -24.76 8.06
CA ILE A 485 6.37 -26.14 8.54
C ILE A 485 5.94 -27.00 7.35
N GLY A 486 6.91 -27.67 6.71
CA GLY A 486 6.64 -28.71 5.73
C GLY A 486 6.02 -29.91 6.42
N ALA A 487 4.94 -30.43 5.82
CA ALA A 487 4.38 -31.74 6.15
C ALA A 487 5.51 -32.76 6.39
N ALA A 488 5.44 -33.45 7.52
CA ALA A 488 6.29 -34.60 7.77
C ALA A 488 6.23 -35.51 6.54
N ALA A 489 7.42 -35.89 6.06
CA ALA A 489 7.60 -36.90 5.04
C ALA A 489 6.82 -38.16 5.43
N GLN A 490 5.68 -38.40 4.79
CA GLN A 490 5.16 -39.75 4.61
C GLN A 490 5.81 -40.32 3.35
N HIS A 491 7.08 -40.68 3.48
CA HIS A 491 7.73 -41.65 2.60
C HIS A 491 8.64 -42.50 3.49
N GLY A 492 8.29 -43.79 3.59
CA GLY A 492 9.03 -44.81 4.34
C GLY A 492 8.10 -45.72 5.10
#